data_AF-A0A7J0FXP8-F1
#
_entry.id   AF-A0A7J0FXP8-F1
#
_cell.length_a   1.000
_cell.length_b   1.000
_cell.length_c   1.000
_cell.angle_alpha   90.00
_cell.angle_beta   90.00
_cell.angle_gamma   90.00
#
_symmetry.space_group_name_H-M   'P 1'
#
loop_
_entity.id
_entity.type
_entity.pdbx_description
1 polymer ?
#
loop_
_entity_poly.entity_id
_entity_poly.type
_entity_poly.pdbx_seq_one_letter_code
_entity_poly.pdbx_strand_id
1 'polypeptide(L)'
;MEKDIRINYLFTRIVKLLVVELYCTHTAACIFYYLATTLPASREGYTWIGSLKMGDYSYSQFRDIDLWKRYTTSLYFAIVTMATVGYGEIHAVNIREMIFVMIYVSFDMILGAYLLGNMTALIVKGSKTERFRDKMADLTKYMNRKKLGKQISNEIKGHVRLQYETSYTEADILQDLPISIRAKVSQKLYEPFVREVPLFKGCSLGFIKKILEYTSIAYLFLDIKSSCSHRTEFINLLTPDLAHIPYNIKLFEAAKAIKGVSIKLLQHSLAL
;
A
#
# COMPACT_ATOMS: atom_id res chain seq x y z
N MET A 1 -13.75 8.84 6.24
CA MET A 1 -13.46 7.41 5.97
C MET A 1 -12.09 7.20 5.33
N GLU A 2 -11.76 7.80 4.17
CA GLU A 2 -10.48 7.52 3.47
C GLU A 2 -9.19 7.89 4.23
N LYS A 3 -9.27 8.75 5.26
CA LYS A 3 -8.14 9.15 6.10
C LYS A 3 -8.02 8.35 7.41
N ASP A 4 -8.95 7.43 7.69
CA ASP A 4 -8.88 6.59 8.88
C ASP A 4 -7.95 5.40 8.58
N ILE A 5 -6.77 5.40 9.21
CA ILE A 5 -5.70 4.41 9.02
C ILE A 5 -6.16 3.00 9.44
N ARG A 6 -7.26 2.89 10.20
CA ARG A 6 -7.83 1.62 10.66
C ARG A 6 -8.61 0.88 9.59
N ILE A 7 -9.04 1.55 8.52
CA ILE A 7 -9.82 0.94 7.44
C ILE A 7 -8.93 0.78 6.22
N ASN A 8 -8.88 -0.43 5.66
CA ASN A 8 -8.12 -0.68 4.43
C ASN A 8 -8.63 0.24 3.32
N TYR A 9 -7.72 1.03 2.75
CA TYR A 9 -8.02 1.98 1.68
C TYR A 9 -8.67 1.31 0.47
N LEU A 10 -8.19 0.11 0.10
CA LEU A 10 -8.75 -0.68 -0.99
C LEU A 10 -10.18 -1.14 -0.67
N PHE A 11 -10.41 -1.59 0.57
CA PHE A 11 -11.74 -2.01 1.01
C PHE A 11 -12.74 -0.87 0.96
N THR A 12 -12.37 0.32 1.45
CA THR A 12 -13.23 1.51 1.41
C THR A 12 -13.64 1.86 -0.02
N ARG A 13 -12.69 1.76 -0.97
CA ARG A 13 -13.00 2.02 -2.37
C ARG A 13 -13.91 0.93 -2.95
N ILE A 14 -13.62 -0.37 -2.75
CA ILE A 14 -14.46 -1.48 -3.23
C ILE A 14 -15.90 -1.31 -2.75
N VAL A 15 -16.11 -1.02 -1.46
CA VAL A 15 -17.47 -0.78 -0.92
C VAL A 15 -18.13 0.40 -1.63
N LYS A 16 -17.41 1.50 -1.85
CA LYS A 16 -17.92 2.65 -2.59
C LYS A 16 -18.29 2.29 -4.03
N LEU A 17 -17.52 1.42 -4.69
CA LEU A 17 -17.82 0.91 -6.04
C LEU A 17 -19.13 0.15 -6.05
N LEU A 18 -19.27 -0.83 -5.15
CA LEU A 18 -20.48 -1.65 -5.04
C LEU A 18 -21.73 -0.80 -4.79
N VAL A 19 -21.62 0.23 -3.94
CA VAL A 19 -22.75 1.13 -3.67
C VAL A 19 -23.15 1.92 -4.91
N VAL A 20 -22.19 2.42 -5.70
CA VAL A 20 -22.48 3.15 -6.95
C VAL A 20 -23.13 2.24 -7.97
N GLU A 21 -22.61 1.02 -8.13
CA GLU A 21 -23.11 0.01 -9.07
C GLU A 21 -24.54 -0.46 -8.70
N LEU A 22 -24.81 -0.70 -7.42
CA LEU A 22 -26.14 -1.01 -6.90
C LEU A 22 -27.14 0.13 -7.12
N TYR A 23 -26.70 1.38 -6.99
CA TYR A 23 -27.56 2.54 -7.24
C TYR A 23 -27.88 2.69 -8.74
N CYS A 24 -26.90 2.50 -9.62
CA CYS A 24 -27.08 2.55 -11.06
C CYS A 24 -28.02 1.45 -11.55
N THR A 25 -27.85 0.21 -11.08
CA THR A 25 -28.73 -0.92 -11.41
C THR A 25 -30.14 -0.74 -10.90
N HIS A 26 -30.32 -0.27 -9.66
CA HIS A 26 -31.64 0.07 -9.12
C HIS A 26 -32.34 1.11 -9.98
N THR A 27 -31.64 2.20 -10.32
CA THR A 27 -32.20 3.28 -11.16
C THR A 27 -32.57 2.75 -12.54
N ALA A 28 -31.71 1.95 -13.17
CA ALA A 28 -31.98 1.35 -14.46
C ALA A 28 -33.19 0.40 -14.42
N ALA A 29 -33.30 -0.44 -13.38
CA ALA A 29 -34.44 -1.33 -13.17
C ALA A 29 -35.77 -0.54 -13.07
N CYS A 30 -35.78 0.54 -12.31
CA CYS A 30 -36.94 1.42 -12.21
C CYS A 30 -37.28 2.08 -13.55
N ILE A 31 -36.28 2.52 -14.33
CA ILE A 31 -36.50 3.10 -15.66
C ILE A 31 -37.02 2.05 -16.65
N PHE A 32 -36.50 0.83 -16.65
CA PHE A 32 -37.01 -0.27 -17.47
C PHE A 32 -38.49 -0.53 -17.19
N TYR A 33 -38.86 -0.62 -15.92
CA TYR A 33 -40.25 -0.80 -15.53
C TYR A 33 -41.12 0.41 -15.94
N TYR A 34 -40.63 1.63 -15.71
CA TYR A 34 -41.29 2.86 -16.13
C TYR A 34 -41.56 2.88 -17.64
N LEU A 35 -40.56 2.58 -18.47
CA LEU A 35 -40.70 2.53 -19.93
C LEU A 35 -41.81 1.57 -20.36
N ALA A 36 -41.89 0.38 -19.76
CA ALA A 36 -42.96 -0.58 -20.04
C ALA A 36 -44.35 -0.04 -19.65
N THR A 37 -44.48 0.63 -18.50
CA THR A 37 -45.77 1.18 -18.03
C THR A 37 -46.28 2.39 -18.83
N THR A 38 -45.41 3.06 -19.58
CA THR A 38 -45.81 4.20 -20.43
C THR A 38 -46.53 3.80 -21.72
N LEU A 39 -46.53 2.50 -22.07
CA LEU A 39 -47.33 2.01 -23.19
C LEU A 39 -48.80 1.78 -22.76
N PRO A 40 -49.76 1.96 -23.69
CA PRO A 40 -51.16 1.65 -23.42
C PRO A 40 -51.36 0.14 -23.26
N ALA A 41 -52.38 -0.26 -22.48
CA ALA A 41 -52.67 -1.66 -22.16
C ALA A 41 -52.76 -2.58 -23.40
N SER A 42 -53.28 -2.07 -24.53
CA SER A 42 -53.38 -2.83 -25.78
C SER A 42 -52.04 -3.18 -26.43
N ARG A 43 -50.94 -2.54 -26.01
CA ARG A 43 -49.58 -2.74 -26.55
C ARG A 43 -48.59 -3.23 -25.51
N GLU A 44 -49.03 -3.63 -24.32
CA GLU A 44 -48.15 -4.09 -23.25
C GLU A 44 -47.35 -5.35 -23.63
N GLY A 45 -47.91 -6.21 -24.49
CA GLY A 45 -47.20 -7.36 -25.04
C GLY A 45 -45.97 -7.02 -25.90
N TYR A 46 -45.78 -5.75 -26.31
CA TYR A 46 -44.61 -5.27 -27.06
C TYR A 46 -43.55 -4.60 -26.15
N THR A 47 -43.46 -5.03 -24.90
CA THR A 47 -42.48 -4.55 -23.92
C THR A 47 -41.66 -5.71 -23.39
N TRP A 48 -40.46 -5.43 -22.90
CA TRP A 48 -39.55 -6.43 -22.33
C TRP A 48 -40.21 -7.34 -21.27
N ILE A 49 -41.13 -6.78 -20.47
CA ILE A 49 -41.83 -7.52 -19.40
C ILE A 49 -43.14 -8.12 -19.91
N GLY A 50 -43.91 -7.42 -20.75
CA GLY A 50 -45.19 -7.92 -21.23
C GLY A 50 -45.09 -9.05 -22.26
N SER A 51 -43.95 -9.16 -22.96
CA SER A 51 -43.64 -10.32 -23.82
C SER A 51 -43.05 -11.50 -23.06
N LEU A 52 -42.73 -11.34 -21.78
CA LEU A 52 -41.97 -12.33 -21.00
C LEU A 52 -42.81 -13.55 -20.65
N LYS A 53 -42.25 -14.72 -20.94
CA LYS A 53 -42.75 -16.03 -20.51
C LYS A 53 -41.63 -16.78 -19.80
N MET A 54 -41.85 -17.12 -18.53
CA MET A 54 -40.89 -17.90 -17.73
C MET A 54 -41.59 -19.17 -17.22
N GLY A 55 -41.33 -20.29 -17.90
CA GLY A 55 -42.08 -21.53 -17.68
C GLY A 55 -43.58 -21.32 -17.94
N ASP A 56 -44.42 -21.74 -17.00
CA ASP A 56 -45.88 -21.57 -17.06
C ASP A 56 -46.36 -20.14 -16.71
N TYR A 57 -45.45 -19.25 -16.30
CA TYR A 57 -45.81 -17.87 -15.94
C TYR A 57 -45.75 -16.94 -17.16
N SER A 58 -46.87 -16.28 -17.45
CA SER A 58 -46.97 -15.19 -18.42
C SER A 58 -47.02 -13.83 -17.71
N TYR A 59 -46.25 -12.87 -18.21
CA TYR A 59 -46.22 -11.49 -17.71
C TYR A 59 -47.04 -10.53 -18.59
N SER A 60 -47.90 -11.06 -19.46
CA SER A 60 -48.76 -10.27 -20.36
C SER A 60 -49.64 -9.22 -19.65
N GLN A 61 -50.02 -9.47 -18.39
CA GLN A 61 -50.72 -8.53 -17.51
C GLN A 61 -49.83 -8.17 -16.32
N PHE A 62 -48.59 -7.74 -16.59
CA PHE A 62 -47.62 -7.44 -15.54
C PHE A 62 -48.10 -6.38 -14.54
N ARG A 63 -49.13 -5.59 -14.89
CA ARG A 63 -49.77 -4.61 -14.00
C ARG A 63 -50.62 -5.18 -12.87
N ASP A 64 -50.89 -6.48 -12.86
CA ASP A 64 -51.65 -7.15 -11.79
C ASP A 64 -50.75 -8.05 -10.92
N ILE A 65 -49.50 -8.27 -11.34
CA ILE A 65 -48.52 -9.10 -10.62
C ILE A 65 -48.06 -8.42 -9.32
N ASP A 66 -47.67 -9.13 -8.28
CA ASP A 66 -47.16 -8.45 -7.09
C ASP A 66 -45.94 -7.52 -7.36
N LEU A 67 -45.87 -6.38 -6.65
CA LEU A 67 -44.82 -5.37 -6.84
C LEU A 67 -43.42 -5.93 -6.59
N TRP A 68 -43.27 -6.82 -5.60
CA TRP A 68 -41.99 -7.46 -5.31
C TRP A 68 -41.48 -8.25 -6.52
N LYS A 69 -42.38 -9.01 -7.16
CA LYS A 69 -42.03 -9.82 -8.34
C LYS A 69 -41.66 -8.93 -9.52
N ARG A 70 -42.43 -7.86 -9.80
CA ARG A 70 -42.09 -6.89 -10.87
C ARG A 70 -40.74 -6.22 -10.64
N TYR A 71 -40.48 -5.77 -9.41
CA TYR A 71 -39.22 -5.13 -9.06
C TYR A 71 -38.04 -6.10 -9.18
N THR A 72 -38.19 -7.32 -8.63
CA THR A 72 -37.14 -8.35 -8.69
C THR A 72 -36.81 -8.73 -10.12
N THR A 73 -37.81 -8.91 -11.00
CA THR A 73 -37.58 -9.20 -12.43
C THR A 73 -36.91 -8.03 -13.15
N SER A 74 -37.30 -6.79 -12.85
CA SER A 74 -36.67 -5.59 -13.43
C SER A 74 -35.21 -5.45 -12.99
N LEU A 75 -34.93 -5.70 -11.71
CA LEU A 75 -33.59 -5.64 -11.14
C LEU A 75 -32.71 -6.77 -11.69
N TYR A 76 -33.25 -7.98 -11.83
CA TYR A 76 -32.57 -9.09 -12.48
C TYR A 76 -32.16 -8.73 -13.91
N PHE A 77 -33.06 -8.16 -14.70
CA PHE A 77 -32.74 -7.74 -16.07
C PHE A 77 -31.63 -6.68 -16.12
N ALA A 78 -31.70 -5.67 -15.24
CA ALA A 78 -30.67 -4.64 -15.13
C ALA A 78 -29.30 -5.26 -14.74
N ILE A 79 -29.26 -6.12 -13.73
CA ILE A 79 -28.02 -6.78 -13.27
C ILE A 79 -27.42 -7.68 -14.36
N VAL A 80 -28.21 -8.51 -15.04
CA VAL A 80 -27.72 -9.41 -16.10
C VAL A 80 -27.15 -8.63 -17.28
N THR A 81 -27.77 -7.49 -17.59
CA THR A 81 -27.32 -6.59 -18.67
C THR A 81 -26.03 -5.86 -18.27
N MET A 82 -25.97 -5.33 -17.04
CA MET A 82 -24.77 -4.71 -16.46
C MET A 82 -23.59 -5.68 -16.41
N ALA A 83 -23.81 -6.88 -15.89
CA ALA A 83 -22.79 -7.92 -15.80
C ALA A 83 -22.39 -8.47 -17.17
N THR A 84 -22.97 -7.97 -18.27
CA THR A 84 -22.73 -8.39 -19.66
C THR A 84 -22.96 -9.89 -19.90
N VAL A 85 -23.78 -10.54 -19.07
CA VAL A 85 -24.08 -11.97 -19.18
C VAL A 85 -25.07 -12.23 -20.30
N GLY A 86 -26.17 -11.45 -20.33
CA GLY A 86 -27.09 -11.40 -21.48
C GLY A 86 -27.66 -12.74 -21.92
N TYR A 87 -28.23 -13.53 -21.00
CA TYR A 87 -28.79 -14.85 -21.31
C TYR A 87 -29.86 -14.86 -22.42
N GLY A 88 -30.56 -13.73 -22.61
CA GLY A 88 -31.47 -13.50 -23.73
C GLY A 88 -32.96 -13.74 -23.43
N GLU A 89 -33.32 -14.33 -22.29
CA GLU A 89 -34.73 -14.51 -21.91
C GLU A 89 -35.48 -13.19 -21.71
N ILE A 90 -34.79 -12.16 -21.20
CA ILE A 90 -35.32 -10.80 -21.10
C ILE A 90 -34.49 -9.91 -22.02
N HIS A 91 -35.17 -9.22 -22.92
CA HIS A 91 -34.55 -8.31 -23.88
C HIS A 91 -35.52 -7.17 -24.22
N ALA A 92 -34.96 -6.05 -24.69
CA ALA A 92 -35.75 -4.94 -25.20
C ALA A 92 -36.53 -5.36 -26.46
N VAL A 93 -37.82 -5.05 -26.49
CA VAL A 93 -38.71 -5.44 -27.61
C VAL A 93 -38.99 -4.26 -28.52
N ASN A 94 -39.21 -3.07 -27.93
CA ASN A 94 -39.50 -1.86 -28.69
C ASN A 94 -38.28 -0.93 -28.81
N ILE A 95 -38.33 -0.03 -29.79
CA ILE A 95 -37.23 0.90 -30.09
C ILE A 95 -36.83 1.79 -28.90
N ARG A 96 -37.80 2.17 -28.05
CA ARG A 96 -37.52 3.02 -26.88
C ARG A 96 -36.71 2.27 -25.84
N GLU A 97 -37.08 1.02 -25.57
CA GLU A 97 -36.31 0.12 -24.70
C GLU A 97 -34.93 -0.16 -25.30
N MET A 98 -34.83 -0.41 -26.61
CA MET A 98 -33.55 -0.67 -27.28
C MET A 98 -32.58 0.50 -27.14
N ILE A 99 -33.04 1.73 -27.38
CA ILE A 99 -32.24 2.94 -27.19
C ILE A 99 -31.78 3.06 -25.73
N PHE A 100 -32.67 2.80 -24.77
CA PHE A 100 -32.30 2.84 -23.36
C PHE A 100 -31.26 1.78 -22.99
N VAL A 101 -31.41 0.53 -23.46
CA VAL A 101 -30.41 -0.53 -23.26
C VAL A 101 -29.05 -0.11 -23.85
N MET A 102 -29.03 0.46 -25.06
CA MET A 102 -27.78 0.93 -25.68
C MET A 102 -27.08 1.99 -24.83
N ILE A 103 -27.82 2.97 -24.31
CA ILE A 103 -27.28 4.01 -23.42
C ILE A 103 -26.80 3.39 -22.11
N TYR A 104 -27.62 2.53 -21.51
CA TYR A 104 -27.32 1.89 -20.22
C TYR A 104 -26.04 1.04 -20.28
N VAL A 105 -25.92 0.16 -21.28
CA VAL A 105 -24.72 -0.68 -21.47
C VAL A 105 -23.48 0.18 -21.78
N SER A 106 -23.62 1.23 -22.60
CA SER A 106 -22.50 2.12 -22.90
C SER A 106 -22.00 2.86 -21.66
N PHE A 107 -22.94 3.39 -20.86
CA PHE A 107 -22.62 4.05 -19.60
C PHE A 107 -21.95 3.07 -18.62
N ASP A 108 -22.49 1.87 -18.50
CA ASP A 108 -21.98 0.86 -17.59
C ASP A 108 -20.57 0.38 -17.98
N MET A 109 -20.31 0.16 -19.28
CA MET A 109 -18.96 -0.14 -19.79
C MET A 109 -17.95 0.96 -19.42
N ILE A 110 -18.31 2.23 -19.62
CA ILE A 110 -17.42 3.36 -19.29
C ILE A 110 -17.17 3.42 -17.78
N LEU A 111 -18.23 3.27 -16.99
CA LEU A 111 -18.14 3.27 -15.54
C LEU A 111 -17.28 2.10 -15.05
N GLY A 112 -17.58 0.87 -15.46
CA GLY A 112 -16.81 -0.32 -15.13
C GLY A 112 -15.34 -0.22 -15.51
N ALA A 113 -15.03 0.28 -16.71
CA ALA A 113 -13.65 0.51 -17.16
C ALA A 113 -12.92 1.55 -16.29
N TYR A 114 -13.56 2.68 -15.99
CA TYR A 114 -13.01 3.71 -15.10
C TYR A 114 -12.72 3.16 -13.70
N LEU A 115 -13.67 2.40 -13.14
CA LEU A 115 -13.56 1.87 -11.78
C LEU A 115 -12.46 0.79 -11.72
N LEU A 116 -12.45 -0.16 -12.66
CA LEU A 116 -11.43 -1.22 -12.74
C LEU A 116 -10.04 -0.63 -12.95
N GLY A 117 -9.89 0.34 -13.86
CA GLY A 117 -8.62 1.03 -14.09
C GLY A 117 -8.08 1.73 -12.85
N ASN A 118 -8.95 2.40 -12.09
CA ASN A 118 -8.56 3.01 -10.81
C ASN A 118 -8.16 1.97 -9.75
N MET A 119 -8.83 0.81 -9.71
CA MET A 119 -8.45 -0.29 -8.81
C MET A 119 -7.08 -0.87 -9.17
N THR A 120 -6.85 -1.18 -10.45
CA THR A 120 -5.56 -1.69 -10.92
C THR A 120 -4.44 -0.69 -10.62
N ALA A 121 -4.66 0.60 -10.87
CA ALA A 121 -3.66 1.63 -10.58
C ALA A 121 -3.26 1.68 -9.10
N LEU A 122 -4.20 1.46 -8.17
CA LEU A 122 -3.91 1.45 -6.73
C LEU A 122 -3.25 0.17 -6.24
N ILE A 123 -3.57 -0.97 -6.84
CA ILE A 123 -2.90 -2.24 -6.53
C ILE A 123 -1.43 -2.18 -6.99
N VAL A 124 -1.19 -1.56 -8.14
CA VAL A 124 0.14 -1.49 -8.75
C VAL A 124 0.98 -0.37 -8.12
N LYS A 125 0.44 0.85 -8.01
CA LYS A 125 1.16 2.00 -7.46
C LYS A 125 1.31 1.87 -5.96
N GLY A 126 2.55 1.95 -5.49
CA GLY A 126 2.85 1.90 -4.06
C GLY A 126 3.15 0.50 -3.54
N SER A 127 3.16 -0.52 -4.41
CA SER A 127 3.83 -1.76 -4.05
C SER A 127 5.32 -1.48 -3.87
N LYS A 128 5.95 -2.11 -2.85
CA LYS A 128 7.38 -1.93 -2.59
C LYS A 128 8.22 -2.30 -3.82
N THR A 129 7.80 -3.36 -4.49
CA THR A 129 8.42 -3.85 -5.71
C THR A 129 8.38 -2.82 -6.83
N GLU A 130 7.27 -2.12 -7.01
CA GLU A 130 7.15 -1.06 -8.01
C GLU A 130 8.09 0.12 -7.70
N ARG A 131 8.05 0.65 -6.48
CA ARG A 131 8.96 1.73 -6.05
C ARG A 131 10.44 1.35 -6.20
N PHE A 132 10.80 0.12 -5.87
CA PHE A 132 12.17 -0.38 -6.05
C PHE A 132 12.57 -0.46 -7.52
N ARG A 133 11.68 -0.98 -8.38
CA ARG A 133 11.92 -1.07 -9.83
C ARG A 133 12.10 0.31 -10.44
N ASP A 134 11.27 1.28 -10.06
CA ASP A 134 11.38 2.67 -10.54
C ASP A 134 12.69 3.31 -10.09
N LYS A 135 13.05 3.21 -8.80
CA LYS A 135 14.33 3.71 -8.28
C LYS A 135 15.53 3.07 -9.01
N MET A 136 15.48 1.76 -9.26
CA MET A 136 16.53 1.03 -9.96
C MET A 136 16.63 1.45 -11.44
N ALA A 137 15.51 1.71 -12.10
CA ALA A 137 15.46 2.19 -13.47
C ALA A 137 16.06 3.60 -13.59
N ASP A 138 15.68 4.52 -12.70
CA ASP A 138 16.21 5.89 -12.66
C ASP A 138 17.70 5.91 -12.39
N LEU A 139 18.16 5.11 -11.42
CA LEU A 139 19.60 4.95 -11.15
C LEU A 139 20.33 4.40 -12.36
N THR A 140 19.80 3.36 -13.01
CA THR A 140 20.43 2.80 -14.21
C THR A 140 20.53 3.85 -15.33
N LYS A 141 19.48 4.64 -15.54
CA LYS A 141 19.48 5.75 -16.50
C LYS A 141 20.52 6.81 -16.15
N TYR A 142 20.64 7.17 -14.88
CA TYR A 142 21.64 8.13 -14.39
C TYR A 142 23.07 7.62 -14.63
N MET A 143 23.36 6.38 -14.24
CA MET A 143 24.69 5.78 -14.40
C MET A 143 25.10 5.69 -15.88
N ASN A 144 24.16 5.31 -16.76
CA ASN A 144 24.39 5.27 -18.20
C ASN A 144 24.67 6.67 -18.77
N ARG A 145 23.88 7.69 -18.39
CA ARG A 145 24.09 9.08 -18.82
C ARG A 145 25.44 9.63 -18.37
N LYS A 146 25.89 9.25 -17.17
CA LYS A 146 27.19 9.65 -16.62
C LYS A 146 28.35 8.74 -17.04
N LYS A 147 28.08 7.72 -17.88
CA LYS A 147 29.07 6.74 -18.34
C LYS A 147 29.87 6.12 -17.19
N LEU A 148 29.21 5.80 -16.08
CA LEU A 148 29.88 5.15 -14.95
C LEU A 148 30.40 3.77 -15.37
N GLY A 149 31.59 3.42 -14.88
CA GLY A 149 32.17 2.09 -15.11
C GLY A 149 31.28 0.97 -14.57
N LYS A 150 31.42 -0.22 -15.16
CA LYS A 150 30.61 -1.40 -14.80
C LYS A 150 30.75 -1.80 -13.33
N GLN A 151 31.95 -1.66 -12.77
CA GLN A 151 32.24 -1.97 -11.37
C GLN A 151 31.43 -1.07 -10.41
N ILE A 152 31.58 0.25 -10.50
CA ILE A 152 30.83 1.21 -9.68
C ILE A 152 29.32 1.02 -9.86
N SER A 153 28.87 0.79 -11.10
CA SER A 153 27.45 0.55 -11.37
C SER A 153 26.92 -0.71 -10.68
N ASN A 154 27.72 -1.77 -10.60
CA ASN A 154 27.36 -2.99 -9.89
C ASN A 154 27.35 -2.81 -8.37
N GLU A 155 28.30 -2.06 -7.82
CA GLU A 155 28.33 -1.71 -6.39
C GLU A 155 27.08 -0.91 -5.99
N ILE A 156 26.71 0.11 -6.76
CA ILE A 156 25.50 0.91 -6.53
C ILE A 156 24.24 0.02 -6.57
N LYS A 157 24.10 -0.84 -7.59
CA LYS A 157 22.97 -1.77 -7.70
C LYS A 157 22.90 -2.75 -6.52
N GLY A 158 24.06 -3.30 -6.12
CA GLY A 158 24.18 -4.19 -4.98
C GLY A 158 23.73 -3.53 -3.68
N HIS A 159 24.20 -2.30 -3.42
CA HIS A 159 23.82 -1.55 -2.23
C HIS A 159 22.32 -1.24 -2.19
N VAL A 160 21.74 -0.82 -3.31
CA VAL A 160 20.30 -0.50 -3.40
C VAL A 160 19.44 -1.76 -3.25
N ARG A 161 19.89 -2.92 -3.75
CA ARG A 161 19.22 -4.20 -3.52
C ARG A 161 19.28 -4.64 -2.06
N LEU A 162 20.45 -4.52 -1.43
CA LEU A 162 20.61 -4.80 0.00
C LEU A 162 19.71 -3.87 0.83
N GLN A 163 19.67 -2.58 0.49
CA GLN A 163 18.75 -1.64 1.11
C GLN A 163 17.29 -2.05 0.90
N TYR A 164 16.88 -2.52 -0.28
CA TYR A 164 15.51 -2.99 -0.48
C TYR A 164 15.16 -4.21 0.40
N GLU A 165 16.09 -5.16 0.52
CA GLU A 165 15.93 -6.34 1.35
C GLU A 165 15.98 -6.00 2.87
N THR A 166 16.66 -4.91 3.26
CA THR A 166 16.89 -4.55 4.68
C THR A 166 16.02 -3.38 5.18
N SER A 167 15.57 -2.46 4.31
CA SER A 167 14.87 -1.20 4.70
C SER A 167 13.46 -1.42 5.20
N TYR A 168 12.94 -2.65 5.16
CA TYR A 168 11.59 -2.89 5.67
C TYR A 168 11.49 -3.12 7.18
N THR A 169 12.58 -3.12 7.95
CA THR A 169 12.46 -3.38 9.39
C THR A 169 12.36 -2.15 10.29
N GLU A 170 13.11 -1.04 10.11
CA GLU A 170 13.09 0.00 11.18
C GLU A 170 13.53 1.43 10.77
N ALA A 171 14.56 1.61 9.93
CA ALA A 171 15.23 2.91 9.82
C ALA A 171 14.42 4.02 9.14
N ASP A 172 13.72 3.73 8.03
CA ASP A 172 12.99 4.76 7.27
C ASP A 172 11.76 5.27 8.02
N ILE A 173 11.02 4.37 8.68
CA ILE A 173 9.83 4.72 9.50
C ILE A 173 10.24 5.66 10.64
N LEU A 174 11.40 5.40 11.24
CA LEU A 174 11.88 6.19 12.35
C LEU A 174 12.40 7.55 11.90
N GLN A 175 12.94 7.71 10.68
CA GLN A 175 13.46 8.99 10.20
C GLN A 175 12.38 10.07 10.04
N ASP A 176 11.15 9.69 9.67
CA ASP A 176 10.00 10.60 9.54
C ASP A 176 9.45 11.06 10.91
N LEU A 177 9.87 10.41 12.01
CA LEU A 177 9.48 10.81 13.36
C LEU A 177 10.28 12.03 13.84
N PRO A 178 9.67 12.92 14.65
CA PRO A 178 10.38 13.98 15.34
C PRO A 178 11.55 13.43 16.17
N ILE A 179 12.64 14.20 16.26
CA ILE A 179 13.87 13.84 16.99
C ILE A 179 13.56 13.35 18.41
N SER A 180 12.63 14.01 19.09
CA SER A 180 12.21 13.67 20.46
C SER A 180 11.54 12.30 20.58
N ILE A 181 10.82 11.85 19.56
CA ILE A 181 10.20 10.52 19.53
C ILE A 181 11.24 9.47 19.17
N ARG A 182 12.12 9.76 18.20
CA ARG A 182 13.24 8.87 17.87
C ARG A 182 14.10 8.59 19.09
N ALA A 183 14.47 9.62 19.86
CA ALA A 183 15.26 9.47 21.08
C ALA A 183 14.59 8.56 22.11
N LYS A 184 13.27 8.71 22.31
CA LYS A 184 12.49 7.83 23.21
C LYS A 184 12.47 6.37 22.72
N VAL A 185 12.32 6.15 21.41
CA VAL A 185 12.36 4.81 20.81
C VAL A 185 13.76 4.20 20.95
N SER A 186 14.82 4.95 20.63
CA SER A 186 16.22 4.52 20.81
C SER A 186 16.53 4.11 22.24
N GLN A 187 16.12 4.94 23.21
CA GLN A 187 16.32 4.66 24.63
C GLN A 187 15.60 3.37 25.02
N LYS A 188 14.34 3.19 24.59
CA LYS A 188 13.57 2.00 24.93
C LYS A 188 14.16 0.72 24.33
N LEU A 189 14.65 0.77 23.09
CA LEU A 189 15.15 -0.39 22.36
C LEU A 189 16.59 -0.75 22.73
N TYR A 190 17.48 0.24 22.84
CA TYR A 190 18.93 0.00 22.90
C TYR A 190 19.56 0.18 24.29
N GLU A 191 18.87 0.79 25.25
CA GLU A 191 19.39 0.96 26.62
C GLU A 191 19.84 -0.35 27.29
N PRO A 192 19.11 -1.47 27.20
CA PRO A 192 19.54 -2.73 27.80
C PRO A 192 20.87 -3.23 27.22
N PHE A 193 21.02 -3.17 25.89
CA PHE A 193 22.21 -3.62 25.19
C PHE A 193 23.43 -2.74 25.47
N VAL A 194 23.25 -1.41 25.49
CA VAL A 194 24.35 -0.47 25.77
C VAL A 194 24.90 -0.65 27.19
N ARG A 195 24.05 -1.02 28.15
CA ARG A 195 24.48 -1.28 29.53
C ARG A 195 25.33 -2.55 29.69
N GLU A 196 25.16 -3.53 28.81
CA GLU A 196 25.92 -4.78 28.85
C GLU A 196 27.34 -4.62 28.29
N VAL A 197 27.56 -3.58 27.47
CA VAL A 197 28.87 -3.29 26.90
C VAL A 197 29.84 -2.85 28.01
N PRO A 198 30.99 -3.52 28.18
CA PRO A 198 31.96 -3.22 29.23
C PRO A 198 32.43 -1.76 29.29
N LEU A 199 32.46 -1.07 28.14
CA LEU A 199 32.83 0.34 28.02
C LEU A 199 31.89 1.29 28.78
N PHE A 200 30.61 0.93 28.93
CA PHE A 200 29.60 1.77 29.58
C PHE A 200 29.24 1.29 31.00
N LYS A 201 29.94 0.27 31.53
CA LYS A 201 29.74 -0.19 32.91
C LYS A 201 30.14 0.92 33.88
N GLY A 202 29.22 1.28 34.78
CA GLY A 202 29.41 2.34 35.78
C GLY A 202 29.05 3.75 35.32
N CYS A 203 28.67 3.94 34.05
CA CYS A 203 28.15 5.23 33.58
C CYS A 203 26.77 5.53 34.18
N SER A 204 26.47 6.82 34.40
CA SER A 204 25.15 7.23 34.88
C SER A 204 24.08 7.01 33.81
N LEU A 205 22.85 6.75 34.27
CA LEU A 205 21.69 6.59 33.38
C LEU A 205 21.49 7.79 32.44
N GLY A 206 21.71 9.00 32.97
CA GLY A 206 21.58 10.24 32.20
C GLY A 206 22.59 10.32 31.05
N PHE A 207 23.82 9.84 31.26
CA PHE A 207 24.86 9.79 30.22
C PHE A 207 24.48 8.82 29.09
N ILE A 208 24.03 7.60 29.43
CA ILE A 208 23.61 6.59 28.44
C ILE A 208 22.43 7.10 27.61
N LYS A 209 21.43 7.71 28.26
CA LYS A 209 20.26 8.29 27.56
C LYS A 209 20.63 9.41 26.61
N LYS A 210 21.58 10.27 27.01
CA LYS A 210 22.08 11.37 26.18
C LYS A 210 22.86 10.84 24.98
N ILE A 211 23.69 9.81 25.14
CA ILE A 211 24.33 9.13 24.01
C ILE A 211 23.29 8.60 23.02
N LEU A 212 22.28 7.85 23.49
CA LEU A 212 21.23 7.27 22.65
C LEU A 212 20.32 8.30 21.93
N GLU A 213 20.30 9.54 22.41
CA GLU A 213 19.59 10.66 21.79
C GLU A 213 20.37 11.27 20.62
N TYR A 214 21.71 11.27 20.68
CA TYR A 214 22.58 11.80 19.63
C TYR A 214 22.96 10.77 18.55
N THR A 215 22.97 9.47 18.88
CA THR A 215 23.22 8.43 17.87
C THR A 215 21.96 8.21 17.05
N SER A 216 21.92 8.75 15.82
CA SER A 216 20.86 8.44 14.86
C SER A 216 20.70 6.92 14.72
N ILE A 217 19.48 6.43 14.93
CA ILE A 217 19.09 5.00 14.89
C ILE A 217 19.62 4.30 13.62
N ALA A 218 19.69 5.03 12.51
CA ALA A 218 20.19 4.54 11.23
C ALA A 218 21.67 4.08 11.27
N TYR A 219 22.53 4.74 12.06
CA TYR A 219 23.95 4.38 12.15
C TYR A 219 24.19 3.28 13.18
N LEU A 220 23.45 3.26 14.29
CA LEU A 220 23.60 2.21 15.31
C LEU A 220 23.23 0.83 14.75
N PHE A 221 22.18 0.75 13.91
CA PHE A 221 21.74 -0.51 13.29
C PHE A 221 22.72 -1.03 12.23
N LEU A 222 23.26 -0.13 11.39
CA LEU A 222 24.24 -0.47 10.36
C LEU A 222 25.62 -0.79 10.96
N ASP A 223 26.05 -0.10 12.00
CA ASP A 223 27.32 -0.38 12.67
C ASP A 223 27.25 -1.69 13.47
N ILE A 224 26.17 -1.98 14.20
CA ILE A 224 26.04 -3.25 14.92
C ILE A 224 25.94 -4.43 13.95
N LYS A 225 25.15 -4.30 12.86
CA LYS A 225 24.95 -5.40 11.90
C LYS A 225 26.12 -5.58 10.93
N SER A 226 26.79 -4.50 10.49
CA SER A 226 28.04 -4.63 9.71
C SER A 226 29.20 -5.14 10.57
N SER A 227 29.26 -4.77 11.86
CA SER A 227 30.20 -5.34 12.82
C SER A 227 29.93 -6.84 13.03
N CYS A 228 28.67 -7.27 13.08
CA CYS A 228 28.29 -8.70 13.16
C CYS A 228 28.52 -9.47 11.84
N SER A 229 28.34 -8.84 10.68
CA SER A 229 28.40 -9.52 9.37
C SER A 229 29.81 -9.61 8.78
N HIS A 230 30.77 -8.80 9.24
CA HIS A 230 32.09 -8.73 8.61
C HIS A 230 33.29 -9.13 9.48
N ARG A 231 33.17 -9.45 10.77
CA ARG A 231 34.34 -9.80 11.58
C ARG A 231 34.11 -10.86 12.65
N THR A 232 34.55 -12.06 12.30
CA THR A 232 35.22 -13.03 13.17
C THR A 232 36.34 -12.40 14.05
N GLU A 233 36.73 -11.14 13.82
CA GLU A 233 37.67 -10.39 14.66
C GLU A 233 37.05 -9.73 15.91
N PHE A 234 35.73 -9.51 15.98
CA PHE A 234 35.12 -8.95 17.21
C PHE A 234 34.99 -10.00 18.33
N ILE A 235 34.91 -11.29 17.96
CA ILE A 235 34.86 -12.42 18.90
C ILE A 235 36.22 -12.64 19.58
N ASN A 236 37.34 -12.29 18.92
CA ASN A 236 38.68 -12.38 19.51
C ASN A 236 38.98 -11.28 20.55
N LEU A 237 38.06 -10.31 20.75
CA LEU A 237 38.15 -9.34 21.84
C LEU A 237 37.45 -9.80 23.13
N LEU A 238 36.77 -10.95 23.11
CA LEU A 238 35.92 -11.45 24.20
C LEU A 238 36.40 -12.76 24.84
N THR A 239 37.54 -13.32 24.43
CA THR A 239 38.15 -14.46 25.13
C THR A 239 39.10 -13.99 26.25
N PRO A 240 39.12 -14.65 27.42
CA PRO A 240 39.80 -14.13 28.62
C PRO A 240 41.33 -14.27 28.63
N ASP A 241 41.96 -14.72 27.55
CA ASP A 241 43.30 -15.36 27.63
C ASP A 241 44.46 -14.57 27.01
N LEU A 242 44.34 -13.24 26.87
CA LEU A 242 45.46 -12.39 26.45
C LEU A 242 45.69 -11.26 27.46
N ALA A 243 46.29 -11.63 28.60
CA ALA A 243 46.71 -10.76 29.69
C ALA A 243 47.93 -9.85 29.36
N HIS A 244 48.34 -9.70 28.09
CA HIS A 244 49.63 -9.05 27.76
C HIS A 244 49.60 -7.90 26.74
N ILE A 245 48.44 -7.35 26.36
CA ILE A 245 48.40 -6.18 25.47
C ILE A 245 48.06 -4.91 26.28
N PRO A 246 48.93 -3.88 26.28
CA PRO A 246 48.75 -2.70 27.12
C PRO A 246 47.50 -1.87 26.73
N TYR A 247 46.78 -1.45 27.77
CA TYR A 247 45.46 -0.79 27.78
C TYR A 247 45.32 0.41 26.81
N ASN A 248 46.43 1.08 26.48
CA ASN A 248 46.45 2.29 25.64
C ASN A 248 46.10 2.03 24.16
N ILE A 249 46.29 0.81 23.65
CA ILE A 249 46.01 0.49 22.24
C ILE A 249 44.51 0.27 21.99
N LYS A 250 43.80 -0.33 22.96
CA LYS A 250 42.33 -0.55 22.90
C LYS A 250 41.54 0.76 23.00
N LEU A 251 42.02 1.71 23.80
CA LEU A 251 41.45 3.05 23.87
C LEU A 251 41.71 3.85 22.58
N PHE A 252 42.84 3.64 21.91
CA PHE A 252 43.19 4.35 20.68
C PHE A 252 42.30 3.94 19.50
N GLU A 253 41.96 2.66 19.36
CA GLU A 253 41.04 2.19 18.32
C GLU A 253 39.57 2.56 18.60
N ALA A 254 39.13 2.48 19.85
CA ALA A 254 37.80 2.97 20.25
C ALA A 254 37.67 4.50 20.04
N ALA A 255 38.73 5.26 20.35
CA ALA A 255 38.79 6.69 20.06
C ALA A 255 38.85 6.99 18.55
N LYS A 256 39.43 6.11 17.74
CA LYS A 256 39.47 6.26 16.26
C LYS A 256 38.09 6.02 15.64
N ALA A 257 37.33 5.07 16.18
CA ALA A 257 35.93 4.82 15.81
C ALA A 257 35.01 6.00 16.22
N ILE A 258 35.25 6.60 17.40
CA ILE A 258 34.50 7.76 17.89
C ILE A 258 34.92 9.06 17.17
N LYS A 259 36.19 9.23 16.81
CA LYS A 259 36.71 10.41 16.09
C LYS A 259 36.15 10.56 14.66
N GLY A 260 35.60 9.50 14.07
CA GLY A 260 34.92 9.56 12.77
C GLY A 260 33.53 10.22 12.83
N VAL A 261 32.91 10.23 14.01
CA VAL A 261 31.60 10.86 14.26
C VAL A 261 31.83 12.35 14.57
N SER A 262 32.16 13.08 13.52
CA SER A 262 32.16 14.55 13.38
C SER A 262 32.45 15.38 14.65
N ILE A 263 33.71 15.79 14.76
CA ILE A 263 34.29 16.78 15.69
C ILE A 263 33.49 18.09 15.84
N LYS A 264 32.51 18.38 14.97
CA LYS A 264 31.65 19.57 15.08
C LYS A 264 30.58 19.51 16.19
N LEU A 265 30.15 18.31 16.62
CA LEU A 265 29.09 18.18 17.64
C LEU A 265 29.60 18.30 19.09
N LEU A 266 30.87 17.95 19.33
CA LEU A 266 31.49 18.04 20.66
C LEU A 266 31.98 19.44 21.02
N GLN A 267 32.30 20.29 20.05
CA GLN A 267 32.76 21.67 20.34
C GLN A 267 31.62 22.60 20.79
N HIS A 268 30.37 22.32 20.43
CA HIS A 268 29.24 23.20 20.77
C HIS A 268 28.59 22.88 22.12
N SER A 269 28.87 21.70 22.70
CA SER A 269 28.32 21.27 24.00
C SER A 269 29.30 21.45 25.18
N LEU A 270 30.56 21.79 24.91
CA LEU A 270 31.59 22.07 25.92
C LEU A 270 31.80 23.59 26.14
N ALA A 271 30.98 24.45 25.53
CA ALA A 271 31.01 25.91 25.70
C ALA A 271 29.78 26.47 26.46
N LEU A 272 28.99 25.62 27.12
CA LEU A 272 27.91 25.98 28.05
C LEU A 272 27.95 25.08 29.29
#